data_AF-B9CLM3-F1
#
_entry.id   AF-B9CLM3-F1
#
_cell.length_a   1.000
_cell.length_b   1.000
_cell.length_c   1.000
_cell.angle_alpha   90.00
_cell.angle_beta   90.00
_cell.angle_gamma   90.00
#
_symmetry.space_group_name_H-M   'P 1'
#
loop_
_entity.id
_entity.type
_entity.pdbx_description
1 polymer ?
#
loop_
_entity_poly.entity_id
_entity_poly.type
_entity_poly.pdbx_seq_one_letter_code
_entity_poly.pdbx_strand_id
1 'polypeptide(L)'
;MSDCITPEERHEVTVKLREAGRELDGDSASSIRSAFCTIDHIIGTQDTGRTFEPFFDRLADLIDPTCELDLDFCMEYIVCQSCGYELPHGTHLDETKYCPNCGSRVVVSKDE
;
A
#
# COMPACT_ATOMS: atom_id res chain seq x y z
N MET A 1 -9.69 -12.11 -3.39
CA MET A 1 -8.71 -12.00 -2.29
C MET A 1 -7.93 -10.74 -2.57
N SER A 2 -8.36 -9.62 -1.99
CA SER A 2 -7.66 -8.34 -2.14
C SER A 2 -6.30 -8.49 -1.47
N ASP A 3 -5.21 -8.49 -2.25
CA ASP A 3 -3.85 -8.50 -1.72
C ASP A 3 -3.59 -7.15 -1.04
N CYS A 4 -3.96 -7.07 0.24
CA CYS A 4 -3.76 -5.88 1.04
C CYS A 4 -2.25 -5.62 1.20
N ILE A 5 -1.77 -4.46 0.76
CA ILE A 5 -0.38 -4.05 0.99
C ILE A 5 -0.13 -3.93 2.49
N THR A 6 0.90 -4.64 2.97
CA THR A 6 1.25 -4.63 4.39
C THR A 6 2.08 -3.38 4.75
N PRO A 7 2.06 -2.94 6.02
CA PRO A 7 2.96 -1.88 6.50
C PRO A 7 4.44 -2.16 6.23
N GLU A 8 4.85 -3.42 6.39
CA GLU A 8 6.21 -3.89 6.23
C GLU A 8 6.66 -3.77 4.77
N GLU A 9 5.83 -4.23 3.83
CA GLU A 9 6.06 -4.10 2.40
C GLU A 9 6.14 -2.63 1.97
N ARG A 10 5.23 -1.79 2.46
CA ARG A 10 5.24 -0.34 2.18
C ARG A 10 6.49 0.34 2.74
N HIS A 11 6.96 -0.10 3.91
CA HIS A 11 8.20 0.39 4.51
C HIS A 11 9.42 -0.04 3.68
N GLU A 12 9.48 -1.30 3.25
CA GLU A 12 10.56 -1.82 2.41
C GLU A 12 10.68 -1.04 1.10
N VAL A 13 9.56 -0.85 0.39
CA VAL A 13 9.51 -0.04 -0.85
C VAL A 13 9.99 1.38 -0.58
N THR A 14 9.55 2.00 0.52
CA THR A 14 9.98 3.35 0.91
C THR A 14 11.50 3.45 1.12
N VAL A 15 12.10 2.46 1.78
CA VAL A 15 13.56 2.42 2.00
C VAL A 15 14.29 2.32 0.67
N LYS A 16 13.88 1.38 -0.20
CA LYS A 16 14.48 1.19 -1.53
C LYS A 16 14.38 2.43 -2.42
N LEU A 17 13.21 3.09 -2.45
CA LEU A 17 13.03 4.34 -3.22
C LEU A 17 13.98 5.46 -2.76
N ARG A 18 14.15 5.61 -1.43
CA ARG A 18 15.06 6.62 -0.87
C ARG A 18 16.53 6.30 -1.17
N GLU A 19 16.89 5.02 -1.16
CA GLU A 19 18.24 4.57 -1.51
C GLU A 19 18.53 4.80 -3.00
N ALA A 20 17.63 4.35 -3.88
CA ALA A 20 17.73 4.56 -5.31
C ALA A 20 17.86 6.05 -5.69
N GLY A 21 17.13 6.95 -5.02
CA GLY A 21 17.28 8.39 -5.24
C GLY A 21 18.71 8.89 -4.96
N ARG A 22 19.32 8.43 -3.86
CA ARG A 22 20.71 8.80 -3.51
C ARG A 22 21.72 8.22 -4.50
N GLU A 23 21.49 6.99 -4.97
CA GLU A 23 22.36 6.34 -5.95
C GLU A 23 22.31 7.06 -7.30
N LEU A 24 21.11 7.40 -7.76
CA LEU A 24 20.92 8.10 -9.03
C LEU A 24 21.51 9.51 -9.02
N ASP A 25 21.39 10.26 -7.93
CA ASP A 25 22.02 11.58 -7.76
C ASP A 25 23.56 11.52 -7.81
N GLY A 26 24.14 10.37 -7.42
CA GLY A 26 25.59 10.14 -7.46
C GLY A 26 26.12 9.73 -8.84
N ASP A 27 25.25 9.35 -9.77
CA ASP A 27 25.64 8.89 -11.11
C ASP A 27 25.34 9.96 -12.17
N SER A 28 26.40 10.54 -12.74
CA SER A 28 26.30 11.54 -13.82
C SER A 28 25.64 11.04 -15.11
N ALA A 29 25.52 9.73 -15.31
CA ALA A 29 24.80 9.13 -16.43
C ALA A 29 23.30 8.91 -16.14
N SER A 30 22.86 9.12 -14.89
CA SER A 30 21.46 9.04 -14.51
C SER A 30 20.62 10.03 -15.30
N SER A 31 19.44 9.56 -15.70
CA SER A 31 18.45 10.38 -16.38
C SER A 31 17.10 10.19 -15.71
N ILE A 32 16.14 11.06 -16.05
CA ILE A 32 14.75 10.87 -15.62
C ILE A 32 14.21 9.50 -16.05
N ARG A 33 14.59 9.00 -17.23
CA ARG A 33 14.22 7.66 -17.70
C ARG A 33 14.78 6.58 -16.78
N SER A 34 16.03 6.72 -16.34
CA SER A 34 16.64 5.82 -15.36
C SER A 34 15.84 5.80 -14.06
N ALA A 35 15.45 6.98 -13.56
CA ALA A 35 14.63 7.09 -12.35
C ALA A 35 13.27 6.37 -12.49
N PHE A 36 12.56 6.56 -13.61
CA PHE A 36 11.29 5.86 -13.85
C PHE A 36 11.47 4.34 -13.94
N CYS A 37 12.49 3.86 -14.64
CA CYS A 37 12.79 2.42 -14.71
C CYS A 37 13.12 1.84 -13.32
N THR A 38 13.85 2.59 -12.50
CA THR A 38 14.18 2.16 -11.13
C THR A 38 12.95 2.13 -10.24
N ILE A 39 12.03 3.12 -10.33
CA ILE A 39 10.77 3.10 -9.59
C ILE A 39 9.93 1.89 -10.01
N ASP A 40 9.74 1.66 -11.32
CA ASP A 40 8.96 0.53 -11.86
C ASP A 40 9.51 -0.83 -11.39
N HIS A 41 10.83 -0.96 -11.31
CA HIS A 41 11.48 -2.14 -10.75
C HIS A 41 11.22 -2.30 -9.24
N ILE A 42 11.33 -1.21 -8.47
CA ILE A 42 11.18 -1.24 -7.02
C ILE A 42 9.74 -1.54 -6.59
N ILE A 43 8.75 -0.96 -7.27
CA ILE A 43 7.33 -1.18 -6.92
C ILE A 43 6.80 -2.54 -7.40
N GLY A 44 7.58 -3.25 -8.23
CA GLY A 44 7.35 -4.66 -8.58
C GLY A 44 6.47 -4.89 -9.80
N THR A 45 6.21 -3.87 -10.63
CA THR A 45 5.33 -3.97 -11.79
C THR A 45 6.01 -4.60 -13.01
N GLN A 46 7.33 -4.44 -13.13
CA GLN A 46 8.23 -5.13 -14.09
C GLN A 46 7.67 -5.33 -15.52
N ASP A 47 6.82 -4.43 -16.01
CA ASP A 47 6.23 -4.55 -17.35
C ASP A 47 7.02 -3.70 -18.36
N THR A 48 7.80 -4.41 -19.17
CA THR A 48 8.75 -3.91 -20.16
C THR A 48 8.07 -3.50 -21.48
N GLY A 49 6.99 -2.71 -21.42
CA GLY A 49 6.09 -2.45 -22.54
C GLY A 49 5.72 -0.98 -22.79
N ARG A 50 4.56 -0.76 -23.43
CA ARG A 50 3.87 0.55 -23.54
C ARG A 50 2.59 0.59 -22.68
N THR A 51 2.54 -0.27 -21.67
CA THR A 51 1.49 -0.43 -20.68
C THR A 51 1.93 0.29 -19.41
N PHE A 52 1.09 1.20 -18.92
CA PHE A 52 1.42 2.04 -17.76
C PHE A 52 0.44 1.89 -16.60
N GLU A 53 -0.74 1.34 -16.85
CA GLU A 53 -1.79 1.14 -15.84
C GLU A 53 -1.28 0.37 -14.62
N PRO A 54 -0.57 -0.78 -14.76
CA PRO A 54 -0.05 -1.50 -13.58
C PRO A 54 0.92 -0.65 -12.73
N PHE A 55 1.79 0.14 -13.38
CA PHE A 55 2.71 1.04 -12.69
C PHE A 55 1.96 2.08 -11.84
N PHE A 56 0.94 2.71 -12.43
CA PHE A 56 0.17 3.76 -11.73
C PHE A 56 -0.73 3.18 -10.65
N ASP A 57 -1.39 2.05 -10.89
CA ASP A 57 -2.24 1.39 -9.90
C ASP A 57 -1.41 0.95 -8.69
N ARG A 58 -0.27 0.30 -8.94
CA ARG A 58 0.63 -0.12 -7.87
C ARG A 58 1.16 1.06 -7.06
N LEU A 59 1.51 2.16 -7.72
CA LEU A 59 1.94 3.37 -7.03
C LEU A 59 0.81 3.98 -6.19
N ALA A 60 -0.42 3.98 -6.70
CA ALA A 60 -1.59 4.44 -5.96
C ALA A 60 -1.85 3.59 -4.72
N ASP A 61 -1.78 2.26 -4.84
CA ASP A 61 -1.97 1.33 -3.73
C ASP A 61 -0.89 1.50 -2.64
N LEU A 62 0.35 1.82 -3.03
CA LEU A 62 1.43 2.11 -2.07
C LEU A 62 1.22 3.44 -1.31
N ILE A 63 0.55 4.42 -1.93
CA ILE A 63 0.30 5.75 -1.36
C ILE A 63 -0.96 5.76 -0.49
N ASP A 64 -2.06 5.17 -0.97
CA ASP A 64 -3.35 5.06 -0.29
C ASP A 64 -3.77 3.59 -0.17
N PRO A 65 -3.05 2.78 0.64
CA PRO A 65 -3.37 1.38 0.80
C PRO A 65 -4.73 1.24 1.47
N THR A 66 -5.51 0.26 1.02
CA THR A 66 -6.81 -0.05 1.61
C THR A 66 -6.71 -1.26 2.53
N CYS A 67 -7.63 -1.36 3.48
CA CYS A 67 -7.85 -2.57 4.26
C CYS A 67 -9.35 -2.85 4.39
N GLU A 68 -9.70 -4.12 4.21
CA GLU A 68 -11.02 -4.62 4.57
C GLU A 68 -11.05 -4.90 6.09
N LEU A 69 -12.24 -4.83 6.66
CA LEU A 69 -12.49 -5.14 8.07
C LEU A 69 -13.30 -6.43 8.13
N ASP A 70 -12.77 -7.42 8.83
CA ASP A 70 -13.51 -8.64 9.12
C ASP A 70 -14.42 -8.41 10.33
N LEU A 71 -15.72 -8.64 10.15
CA LEU A 71 -16.71 -8.56 11.21
C LEU A 71 -16.92 -9.98 11.74
N ASP A 72 -16.27 -10.31 12.86
CA ASP A 72 -16.52 -11.59 13.49
C ASP A 72 -17.99 -11.67 13.94
N PHE A 73 -18.64 -12.83 13.72
CA PHE A 73 -20.09 -13.04 13.92
C PHE A 73 -20.56 -12.76 15.36
N CYS A 74 -19.63 -12.60 16.30
CA CYS A 74 -19.89 -12.23 17.68
C CYS A 74 -19.79 -10.72 17.97
N MET A 75 -19.54 -9.86 16.95
CA MET A 75 -19.37 -8.39 17.06
C MET A 75 -18.39 -7.96 18.17
N GLU A 76 -17.41 -8.80 18.50
CA GLU A 76 -16.55 -8.54 19.65
C GLU A 76 -15.33 -7.69 19.25
N TYR A 77 -14.74 -7.94 18.08
CA TYR A 77 -13.59 -7.17 17.60
C TYR A 77 -13.66 -7.02 16.08
N ILE A 78 -13.07 -5.93 15.59
CA ILE A 78 -12.95 -5.64 14.16
C ILE A 78 -11.47 -5.75 13.83
N VAL A 79 -11.08 -6.58 12.86
CA VAL A 79 -9.66 -6.82 12.56
C VAL A 79 -9.29 -6.17 11.23
N CYS A 80 -8.23 -5.35 11.25
CA CYS A 80 -7.64 -4.82 10.03
C CYS A 80 -6.92 -5.93 9.26
N GLN A 81 -7.40 -6.29 8.07
CA GLN A 81 -6.80 -7.38 7.30
C GLN A 81 -5.39 -7.08 6.76
N SER A 82 -5.00 -5.81 6.67
CA SER A 82 -3.66 -5.39 6.20
C SER A 82 -2.58 -5.60 7.27
N CYS A 83 -2.90 -5.49 8.56
CA CYS A 83 -1.90 -5.55 9.64
C CYS A 83 -2.27 -6.38 10.87
N GLY A 84 -3.47 -6.98 10.91
CA GLY A 84 -3.96 -7.79 12.03
C GLY A 84 -4.36 -7.00 13.28
N TYR A 85 -4.39 -5.66 13.24
CA TYR A 85 -4.76 -4.86 14.39
C TYR A 85 -6.24 -5.01 14.73
N GLU A 86 -6.53 -5.39 15.97
CA GLU A 86 -7.88 -5.45 16.54
C GLU A 86 -8.30 -4.05 16.99
N LEU A 87 -9.35 -3.51 16.37
CA LEU A 87 -9.92 -2.24 16.78
C LEU A 87 -10.72 -2.41 18.09
N PRO A 88 -10.70 -1.40 18.98
CA PRO A 88 -11.43 -1.45 20.25
C PRO A 88 -12.92 -1.72 20.07
N HIS A 89 -13.50 -2.35 21.09
CA HIS A 89 -14.95 -2.45 21.28
C HIS A 89 -15.68 -1.13 21.08
N GLY A 90 -16.78 -1.14 20.33
CA GLY A 90 -17.60 0.05 20.08
C GLY A 90 -17.01 1.01 19.05
N THR A 91 -16.01 0.60 18.27
CA THR A 91 -15.51 1.40 17.15
C THR A 91 -16.63 1.63 16.12
N HIS A 92 -16.97 2.90 15.92
CA HIS A 92 -17.91 3.34 14.90
C HIS A 92 -17.27 3.22 13.51
N LEU A 93 -17.69 2.19 12.75
CA LEU A 93 -17.18 1.89 11.41
C LEU A 93 -17.41 3.04 10.41
N ASP A 94 -18.49 3.79 10.60
CA ASP A 94 -18.86 4.97 9.84
C ASP A 94 -17.91 6.16 10.10
N GLU A 95 -17.25 6.19 11.25
CA GLU A 95 -16.28 7.23 11.62
C GLU A 95 -14.83 6.80 11.35
N THR A 96 -14.57 5.49 11.38
CA THR A 96 -13.21 4.94 11.27
C THR A 96 -12.79 4.81 9.81
N LYS A 97 -12.22 5.91 9.29
CA LYS A 97 -11.77 6.01 7.89
C LYS A 97 -10.42 5.36 7.62
N TYR A 98 -9.56 5.24 8.63
CA TYR A 98 -8.21 4.67 8.52
C TYR A 98 -7.91 3.80 9.72
N CYS A 99 -7.14 2.73 9.51
CA CYS A 99 -6.62 1.91 10.60
C CYS A 99 -5.61 2.72 11.43
N PRO A 100 -5.78 2.80 12.77
CA PRO A 100 -4.87 3.58 13.61
C PRO A 100 -3.47 2.96 13.73
N ASN A 101 -3.30 1.67 13.41
CA ASN A 101 -2.02 0.99 13.47
C ASN A 101 -1.24 1.08 12.16
N CYS A 102 -1.84 0.71 11.03
CA CYS A 102 -1.15 0.70 9.74
C CYS A 102 -1.39 1.92 8.86
N GLY A 103 -2.38 2.76 9.17
CA GLY A 103 -2.76 3.91 8.34
C GLY A 103 -3.50 3.56 7.06
N SER A 104 -3.76 2.28 6.77
CA SER A 104 -4.53 1.88 5.59
C SER A 104 -5.97 2.39 5.69
N ARG A 105 -6.53 2.85 4.58
CA ARG A 105 -7.90 3.33 4.48
C ARG A 105 -8.88 2.17 4.59
N VAL A 106 -9.82 2.29 5.50
CA VAL A 106 -10.86 1.29 5.71
C VAL A 106 -11.82 1.31 4.53
N VAL A 107 -12.04 0.15 3.92
CA VAL A 107 -13.10 -0.09 2.95
C VAL A 107 -14.06 -1.12 3.52
N VAL A 108 -15.34 -0.77 3.60
CA VAL A 108 -16.39 -1.70 4.05
C VAL A 108 -16.96 -2.35 2.80
N SER A 109 -16.77 -3.66 2.66
CA SER A 109 -17.49 -4.47 1.68
C SER A 109 -18.97 -4.46 2.07
N LYS A 110 -19.78 -3.66 1.39
CA LYS A 110 -21.23 -3.84 1.42
C LYS A 110 -21.52 -5.05 0.55
N ASP A 111 -21.92 -6.15 1.17
CA ASP A 111 -22.60 -7.21 0.43
C ASP A 111 -23.83 -6.59 -0.25
N GLU A 112 -23.88 -6.64 -1.58
CA GLU A 112 -25.06 -6.30 -2.39
C GLU A 112 -26.11 -7.42 -2.35
#